data_AF-A0A401RE39-F1
#
_entry.id   AF-A0A401RE39-F1
#
_cell.length_a   1.000
_cell.length_b   1.000
_cell.length_c   1.000
_cell.angle_alpha   90.00
_cell.angle_beta   90.00
_cell.angle_gamma   90.00
#
_symmetry.space_group_name_H-M   'P 1'
#
loop_
_entity.id
_entity.type
_entity.pdbx_description
1 polymer ?
#
loop_
_entity_poly.entity_id
_entity_poly.type
_entity_poly.pdbx_seq_one_letter_code
_entity_poly.pdbx_strand_id
1 'polypeptide(L)'
;MVHWSPFVMSFKKRYPWIQLAGHAGSFKAGANGKILKKYCECEQRCLDQLMDDALCPYVPAYHGEVEKDGERYNQMDDLLAEFDLPCVMDCKMGVRTYLEEELTKARKKPSLRRDMYLKMVEVDPDAPTEEEKAQRAVTKPRYMQWRETISSTSTLGFRIEGVKVRVTDTAPTYSVERGKWSDHWRPHITASFGEGG
;
A
#
# COMPACT_ATOMS: atom_id res chain seq x y z
N MET A 1 -40.72 21.88 22.65
CA MET A 1 -39.84 23.03 22.34
C MET A 1 -38.61 22.44 21.68
N VAL A 2 -38.44 22.63 20.36
CA VAL A 2 -37.37 22.00 19.58
C VAL A 2 -36.18 22.97 19.58
N HIS A 3 -35.12 22.61 20.28
CA HIS A 3 -33.93 23.44 20.44
C HIS A 3 -32.98 23.21 19.26
N TRP A 4 -33.19 23.92 18.14
CA TRP A 4 -32.30 23.85 16.98
C TRP A 4 -31.21 24.93 17.05
N SER A 5 -29.95 24.54 16.85
CA SER A 5 -28.88 25.48 16.50
C SER A 5 -29.00 25.84 15.01
N PRO A 6 -29.10 27.12 14.63
CA PRO A 6 -29.15 27.54 13.22
C PRO A 6 -27.79 27.44 12.51
N PHE A 7 -26.75 27.00 13.21
CA PHE A 7 -25.40 26.85 12.68
C PHE A 7 -24.98 25.39 12.64
N VAL A 8 -24.68 24.89 11.43
CA VAL A 8 -23.94 23.64 11.25
C VAL A 8 -22.47 23.93 11.56
N MET A 9 -22.01 23.56 12.76
CA MET A 9 -20.59 23.56 13.08
C MET A 9 -19.91 22.38 12.38
N SER A 10 -19.18 22.64 11.30
CA SER A 10 -18.33 21.63 10.66
C SER A 10 -17.01 21.54 11.42
N PHE A 11 -16.82 20.48 12.20
CA PHE A 11 -15.52 20.18 12.81
C PHE A 11 -14.64 19.49 11.76
N LYS A 12 -13.48 20.06 11.45
CA LYS A 12 -12.46 19.39 10.63
C LYS A 12 -11.83 18.27 11.43
N LYS A 13 -12.26 17.02 11.21
CA LYS A 13 -11.65 15.83 11.79
C LYS A 13 -10.20 15.73 11.28
N ARG A 14 -9.23 15.82 12.19
CA ARG A 14 -7.80 15.63 11.90
C ARG A 14 -7.40 14.25 12.43
N TYR A 15 -7.12 13.31 11.55
CA TYR A 15 -6.45 12.06 11.91
C TYR A 15 -5.03 12.04 11.32
N PRO A 16 -4.09 11.32 11.95
CA PRO A 16 -2.74 11.21 11.45
C PRO A 16 -2.72 10.50 10.10
N TRP A 17 -1.88 10.99 9.18
CA TRP A 17 -1.66 10.38 7.88
C TRP A 17 -1.21 8.92 8.01
N ILE A 18 -1.83 8.01 7.25
CA ILE A 18 -1.48 6.59 7.23
C ILE A 18 -1.16 6.19 5.80
N GLN A 19 0.08 5.74 5.58
CA GLN A 19 0.51 5.15 4.32
C GLN A 19 1.33 3.89 4.63
N LEU A 20 0.71 2.72 4.45
CA LEU A 20 1.35 1.43 4.73
C LEU A 20 2.29 1.01 3.59
N ALA A 21 1.87 1.23 2.34
CA ALA A 21 2.62 0.85 1.15
C ALA A 21 2.82 2.02 0.17
N GLY A 22 3.59 1.74 -0.89
CA GLY A 22 3.93 2.73 -1.92
C GLY A 22 5.16 3.58 -1.57
N HIS A 23 5.54 4.44 -2.51
CA HIS A 23 6.71 5.30 -2.36
C HIS A 23 6.37 6.56 -1.55
N ALA A 24 7.37 7.08 -0.83
CA ALA A 24 7.22 8.38 -0.17
C ALA A 24 6.93 9.47 -1.22
N GLY A 25 6.00 10.37 -0.92
CA GLY A 25 5.58 11.43 -1.85
C GLY A 25 4.61 10.98 -2.94
N SER A 26 4.15 9.73 -2.95
CA SER A 26 3.12 9.28 -3.90
C SER A 26 1.73 9.84 -3.64
N PHE A 27 1.50 10.43 -2.46
CA PHE A 27 0.20 10.91 -2.05
C PHE A 27 0.30 12.29 -1.39
N LYS A 28 -0.75 13.10 -1.55
CA LYS A 28 -0.96 14.39 -0.87
C LYS A 28 -2.38 14.42 -0.29
N ALA A 29 -2.57 15.20 0.78
CA ALA A 29 -3.90 15.47 1.32
C ALA A 29 -4.74 16.26 0.31
N GLY A 30 -5.98 15.82 0.09
CA GLY A 30 -7.02 16.57 -0.59
C GLY A 30 -7.90 17.32 0.40
N ALA A 31 -8.92 18.02 -0.12
CA ALA A 31 -9.95 18.66 0.70
C ALA A 31 -11.17 17.74 0.86
N ASN A 32 -11.98 17.94 1.90
CA ASN A 32 -13.30 17.29 2.07
C ASN A 32 -13.27 15.75 2.00
N GLY A 33 -12.37 15.11 2.77
CA GLY A 33 -12.27 13.65 2.83
C GLY A 33 -11.76 13.02 1.53
N LYS A 34 -10.89 13.74 0.81
CA LYS A 34 -10.28 13.29 -0.45
C LYS A 34 -8.77 13.17 -0.28
N ILE A 35 -8.17 12.33 -1.10
CA ILE A 35 -6.73 12.17 -1.21
C ILE A 35 -6.30 12.37 -2.67
N LEU A 36 -5.07 12.84 -2.86
CA LEU A 36 -4.45 13.00 -4.16
C LEU A 36 -3.35 11.96 -4.31
N LYS A 37 -3.45 11.07 -5.29
CA LYS A 37 -2.41 10.11 -5.63
C LYS A 37 -1.69 10.56 -6.89
N LYS A 38 -0.36 10.51 -6.92
CA LYS A 38 0.43 10.94 -8.08
C LYS A 38 -0.06 10.23 -9.34
N TYR A 39 -0.28 11.00 -10.40
CA TYR A 39 -0.90 10.49 -11.62
C TYR A 39 -0.14 9.31 -12.21
N CYS A 40 -0.92 8.32 -12.64
CA CYS A 40 -0.48 7.19 -13.42
C CYS A 40 -1.58 6.90 -14.46
N GLU A 41 -1.22 6.93 -15.74
CA GLU A 41 -2.18 6.77 -16.85
C GLU A 41 -2.91 5.43 -16.79
N CYS A 42 -2.20 4.34 -16.48
CA CYS A 42 -2.80 3.01 -16.35
C CYS A 42 -3.83 2.96 -15.22
N GLU A 43 -3.48 3.54 -14.06
CA GLU A 43 -4.39 3.59 -12.92
C GLU A 43 -5.61 4.48 -13.18
N GLN A 44 -5.41 5.62 -13.84
CA GLN A 44 -6.50 6.53 -14.18
C GLN A 44 -7.53 5.85 -15.09
N ARG A 45 -7.09 5.13 -16.13
CA ARG A 45 -7.98 4.34 -17.00
C ARG A 45 -8.72 3.24 -16.25
N CYS A 46 -8.07 2.58 -15.30
CA CYS A 46 -8.72 1.57 -14.45
C CYS A 46 -9.80 2.21 -13.57
N LEU A 47 -9.49 3.35 -12.94
CA LEU A 47 -10.44 4.06 -12.08
C LEU A 47 -11.66 4.56 -12.87
N ASP A 48 -11.47 5.11 -14.07
CA ASP A 48 -12.58 5.51 -14.95
C ASP A 48 -13.55 4.34 -15.21
N GLN A 49 -13.01 3.18 -15.58
CA GLN A 49 -13.83 2.00 -15.87
C GLN A 49 -14.53 1.47 -14.62
N LEU A 50 -13.85 1.49 -13.46
CA LEU A 50 -14.40 1.01 -12.20
C LEU A 50 -15.58 1.86 -11.71
N MET A 51 -15.69 3.14 -12.11
CA MET A 51 -16.82 3.99 -11.72
C MET A 51 -18.14 3.60 -12.41
N ASP A 52 -18.08 2.82 -13.49
CA ASP A 52 -19.25 2.30 -14.23
C ASP A 52 -19.32 0.75 -14.18
N ASP A 53 -18.60 0.13 -13.24
CA ASP A 53 -18.53 -1.32 -13.08
C ASP A 53 -19.26 -1.78 -11.80
N ALA A 54 -19.63 -3.06 -11.76
CA ALA A 54 -20.21 -3.69 -10.56
C ALA A 54 -19.29 -3.61 -9.33
N LEU A 55 -17.98 -3.43 -9.53
CA LEU A 55 -16.99 -3.27 -8.47
C LEU A 55 -16.93 -1.86 -7.86
N CYS A 56 -17.64 -0.87 -8.44
CA CYS A 56 -17.63 0.52 -7.97
C CYS A 56 -17.81 0.68 -6.44
N PRO A 57 -18.72 -0.06 -5.76
CA PRO A 57 -18.91 0.09 -4.31
C PRO A 57 -17.75 -0.41 -3.45
N TYR A 58 -16.79 -1.14 -4.03
CA TYR A 58 -15.68 -1.78 -3.32
C TYR A 58 -14.32 -1.10 -3.58
N VAL A 59 -14.31 0.03 -4.29
CA VAL A 59 -13.12 0.82 -4.59
C VAL A 59 -13.31 2.27 -4.11
N PRO A 60 -12.23 3.05 -3.89
CA PRO A 60 -12.36 4.47 -3.61
C PRO A 60 -13.07 5.18 -4.76
N ALA A 61 -14.06 6.03 -4.46
CA ALA A 61 -14.70 6.84 -5.49
C ALA A 61 -13.64 7.73 -6.16
N TYR A 62 -13.62 7.74 -7.48
CA TYR A 62 -12.71 8.51 -8.30
C TYR A 62 -13.37 9.81 -8.76
N HIS A 63 -12.67 10.93 -8.61
CA HIS A 63 -13.20 12.28 -8.87
C HIS A 63 -12.48 12.99 -10.02
N GLY A 64 -11.79 12.21 -10.86
CA GLY A 64 -11.01 12.75 -11.97
C GLY A 64 -9.58 13.16 -11.59
N GLU A 65 -8.94 13.80 -12.55
CA GLU A 65 -7.58 14.28 -12.44
C GLU A 65 -7.55 15.74 -12.00
N VAL A 66 -6.55 16.10 -11.19
CA VAL A 66 -6.26 17.49 -10.81
C VAL A 66 -4.78 17.81 -10.97
N GLU A 67 -4.50 19.07 -11.30
CA GLU A 67 -3.14 19.60 -11.32
C GLU A 67 -2.88 20.41 -10.03
N LYS A 68 -1.73 20.16 -9.39
CA LYS A 68 -1.28 20.90 -8.21
C LYS A 68 0.23 21.03 -8.20
N ASP A 69 0.72 22.26 -8.07
CA ASP A 69 2.15 22.58 -8.08
C ASP A 69 2.87 22.09 -9.36
N GLY A 70 2.18 22.11 -10.52
CA GLY A 70 2.71 21.61 -11.79
C GLY A 70 2.79 20.08 -11.91
N GLU A 71 2.24 19.33 -10.95
CA GLU A 71 2.13 17.88 -10.98
C GLU A 71 0.67 17.43 -11.10
N ARG A 72 0.45 16.35 -11.86
CA ARG A 72 -0.87 15.73 -12.05
C ARG A 72 -1.14 14.68 -10.97
N TYR A 73 -2.38 14.62 -10.51
CA TYR A 73 -2.85 13.69 -9.48
C TYR A 73 -4.21 13.08 -9.84
N ASN A 74 -4.39 11.82 -9.50
CA ASN A 74 -5.70 11.18 -9.42
C ASN A 74 -6.34 11.56 -8.08
N GLN A 75 -7.50 12.23 -8.11
CA GLN A 75 -8.27 12.56 -6.91
C GLN A 75 -9.24 11.43 -6.59
N MET A 76 -9.22 10.94 -5.36
CA MET A 76 -10.10 9.86 -4.89
C MET A 76 -10.57 10.10 -3.45
N ASP A 77 -11.59 9.37 -3.01
CA ASP A 77 -12.00 9.38 -1.60
C ASP A 77 -10.88 8.88 -0.68
N ASP A 78 -10.73 9.56 0.45
CA ASP A 78 -9.91 9.04 1.54
C ASP A 78 -10.75 8.03 2.34
N LEU A 79 -10.44 6.75 2.17
CA LEU A 79 -11.13 5.64 2.84
C LEU A 79 -11.07 5.70 4.38
N LEU A 80 -10.21 6.54 4.95
CA LEU A 80 -10.07 6.70 6.39
C LEU A 80 -10.90 7.85 6.96
N ALA A 81 -11.53 8.67 6.10
CA ALA A 81 -12.15 9.93 6.49
C ALA A 81 -13.22 9.81 7.58
N GLU A 82 -13.99 8.71 7.55
CA GLU A 82 -15.11 8.49 8.46
C GLU A 82 -14.71 7.75 9.75
N PHE A 83 -13.53 7.14 9.78
CA PHE A 83 -13.09 6.31 10.91
C PHE A 83 -12.45 7.15 12.03
N ASP A 84 -12.65 6.73 13.29
CA ASP A 84 -11.92 7.25 14.45
C ASP A 84 -10.78 6.31 14.82
N LEU A 85 -9.54 6.81 14.77
CA LEU A 85 -8.32 6.03 15.07
C LEU A 85 -8.32 4.67 14.35
N PRO A 86 -8.30 4.64 13.00
CA PRO A 86 -8.42 3.41 12.23
C PRO A 86 -7.22 2.49 12.41
N CYS A 87 -7.50 1.19 12.51
CA CYS A 87 -6.54 0.13 12.21
C CYS A 87 -6.57 -0.12 10.71
N VAL A 88 -5.41 -0.25 10.06
CA VAL A 88 -5.31 -0.42 8.61
C VAL A 88 -4.39 -1.60 8.32
N MET A 89 -4.78 -2.43 7.35
CA MET A 89 -3.95 -3.50 6.81
C MET A 89 -3.96 -3.39 5.29
N ASP A 90 -2.77 -3.46 4.67
CA ASP A 90 -2.62 -3.52 3.21
C ASP A 90 -2.27 -4.96 2.83
N CYS A 91 -3.12 -5.59 2.01
CA CYS A 91 -2.88 -6.90 1.44
C CYS A 91 -2.65 -6.75 -0.07
N LYS A 92 -1.48 -7.16 -0.53
CA LYS A 92 -1.20 -7.30 -1.96
C LYS A 92 -1.81 -8.60 -2.47
N MET A 93 -2.62 -8.50 -3.52
CA MET A 93 -3.33 -9.63 -4.12
C MET A 93 -2.60 -10.20 -5.34
N GLY A 94 -2.89 -11.47 -5.64
CA GLY A 94 -2.41 -12.22 -6.80
C GLY A 94 -1.28 -13.19 -6.44
N VAL A 95 -1.10 -14.22 -7.26
CA VAL A 95 0.03 -15.18 -7.13
C VAL A 95 1.34 -14.66 -7.73
N ARG A 96 1.29 -13.47 -8.36
CA ARG A 96 2.38 -12.80 -9.05
C ARG A 96 2.20 -11.30 -8.98
N THR A 97 3.29 -10.57 -8.77
CA THR A 97 3.28 -9.13 -8.45
C THR A 97 4.13 -8.27 -9.39
N TYR A 98 4.49 -8.84 -10.53
CA TYR A 98 5.09 -8.18 -11.69
C TYR A 98 4.28 -8.53 -12.95
N LEU A 99 4.26 -7.66 -13.94
CA LEU A 99 3.58 -7.94 -15.22
C LEU A 99 4.44 -8.85 -16.12
N GLU A 100 3.81 -9.60 -17.02
CA GLU A 100 4.55 -10.48 -17.94
C GLU A 100 5.47 -9.66 -18.86
N GLU A 101 4.98 -8.51 -19.30
CA GLU A 101 5.77 -7.57 -20.09
C GLU A 101 7.02 -7.06 -19.35
N GLU A 102 6.99 -6.95 -18.02
CA GLU A 102 8.15 -6.53 -17.24
C GLU A 102 9.25 -7.60 -17.28
N LEU A 103 8.90 -8.89 -17.33
CA LEU A 103 9.86 -9.97 -17.59
C LEU A 103 10.44 -9.86 -18.99
N THR A 104 9.59 -9.67 -20.00
CA THR A 104 10.06 -9.56 -21.39
C THR A 104 10.99 -8.36 -21.57
N LYS A 105 10.66 -7.21 -20.97
CA LYS A 105 11.47 -6.00 -20.99
C LYS A 105 12.81 -6.23 -20.28
N ALA A 106 12.81 -6.85 -19.11
CA ALA A 106 14.05 -7.13 -18.37
C ALA A 106 14.96 -8.13 -19.09
N ARG A 107 14.40 -9.10 -19.83
CA ARG A 107 15.18 -10.01 -20.69
C ARG A 107 15.87 -9.29 -21.86
N LYS A 108 15.20 -8.28 -22.44
CA LYS A 108 15.76 -7.49 -23.55
C LYS A 108 16.76 -6.43 -23.08
N LYS A 109 16.46 -5.74 -21.99
CA LYS A 109 17.29 -4.67 -21.42
C LYS A 109 17.21 -4.70 -19.89
N PRO A 110 18.10 -5.47 -19.22
CA PRO A 110 18.09 -5.54 -17.77
C PRO A 110 18.45 -4.18 -17.17
N SER A 111 17.60 -3.69 -16.27
CA SER A 111 17.89 -2.50 -15.47
C SER A 111 18.23 -2.94 -14.04
N LEU A 112 19.42 -2.58 -13.59
CA LEU A 112 19.91 -2.88 -12.25
C LEU A 112 19.36 -1.88 -11.22
N ARG A 113 19.03 -2.38 -10.02
CA ARG A 113 18.35 -1.65 -8.95
C ARG A 113 19.06 -1.88 -7.62
N ARG A 114 19.84 -0.88 -7.19
CA ARG A 114 20.56 -0.90 -5.91
C ARG A 114 19.61 -0.87 -4.71
N ASP A 115 18.52 -0.11 -4.81
CA ASP A 115 17.51 -0.01 -3.76
C ASP A 115 16.84 -1.36 -3.45
N MET A 116 16.60 -2.18 -4.49
CA MET A 116 16.06 -3.52 -4.34
C MET A 116 17.08 -4.50 -3.75
N TYR A 117 18.35 -4.40 -4.14
CA TYR A 117 19.42 -5.21 -3.58
C TYR A 117 19.58 -4.96 -2.07
N LEU A 118 19.61 -3.69 -1.66
CA LEU A 118 19.75 -3.34 -0.23
C LEU A 118 18.61 -3.92 0.61
N LYS A 119 17.36 -3.84 0.11
CA LYS A 119 16.20 -4.46 0.75
C LYS A 119 16.27 -5.98 0.77
N MET A 120 16.84 -6.60 -0.26
CA MET A 120 17.02 -8.06 -0.30
C MET A 120 18.01 -8.50 0.78
N VAL A 121 19.18 -7.87 0.84
CA VAL A 121 20.22 -8.15 1.84
C VAL A 121 19.77 -7.88 3.27
N GLU A 122 18.97 -6.82 3.49
CA GLU A 122 18.42 -6.50 4.81
C GLU A 122 17.53 -7.63 5.35
N VAL A 123 16.83 -8.34 4.46
CA VAL A 123 15.95 -9.46 4.82
C VAL A 123 16.73 -10.77 4.91
N ASP A 124 17.56 -11.03 3.90
CA ASP A 124 18.35 -12.25 3.76
C ASP A 124 19.70 -11.91 3.08
N PRO A 125 20.79 -11.82 3.86
CA PRO A 125 22.12 -11.51 3.33
C PRO A 125 22.65 -12.55 2.32
N ASP A 126 22.14 -13.78 2.36
CA ASP A 126 22.59 -14.90 1.52
C ASP A 126 21.71 -15.07 0.28
N ALA A 127 20.57 -14.37 0.18
CA ALA A 127 19.68 -14.42 -0.97
C ALA A 127 20.28 -13.93 -2.30
N PRO A 128 21.13 -12.89 -2.36
CA PRO A 128 21.74 -12.46 -3.61
C PRO A 128 22.85 -13.43 -4.07
N THR A 129 22.98 -13.60 -5.38
CA THR A 129 24.11 -14.31 -6.02
C THR A 129 25.42 -13.56 -5.87
N GLU A 130 26.56 -14.22 -6.10
CA GLU A 130 27.88 -13.58 -6.01
C GLU A 130 28.03 -12.43 -7.02
N GLU A 131 27.45 -12.56 -8.21
CA GLU A 131 27.40 -11.49 -9.21
C GLU A 131 26.57 -10.29 -8.74
N GLU A 132 25.41 -10.54 -8.12
CA GLU A 132 24.55 -9.49 -7.54
C GLU A 132 25.23 -8.79 -6.35
N LYS A 133 25.98 -9.53 -5.53
CA LYS A 133 26.81 -8.98 -4.44
C LYS A 133 27.92 -8.10 -4.98
N ALA A 134 28.61 -8.54 -6.03
CA ALA A 134 29.66 -7.75 -6.67
C ALA A 134 29.11 -6.45 -7.28
N GLN A 135 27.95 -6.52 -7.94
CA GLN A 135 27.29 -5.35 -8.56
C GLN A 135 26.55 -4.46 -7.53
N ARG A 136 26.25 -5.00 -6.34
CA ARG A 136 25.38 -4.39 -5.32
C ARG A 136 24.04 -3.93 -5.89
N ALA A 137 23.49 -4.73 -6.79
CA ALA A 137 22.25 -4.44 -7.48
C ALA A 137 21.59 -5.73 -7.98
N VAL A 138 20.27 -5.73 -8.06
CA VAL A 138 19.46 -6.82 -8.64
C VAL A 138 18.54 -6.25 -9.71
N THR A 139 18.02 -7.08 -10.61
CA THR A 139 16.94 -6.63 -11.51
C THR A 139 15.60 -6.62 -10.78
N LYS A 140 14.66 -5.80 -11.26
CA LYS A 140 13.30 -5.76 -10.68
C LYS A 140 12.63 -7.13 -10.68
N PRO A 141 12.59 -7.91 -11.78
CA PRO A 141 11.89 -9.19 -11.75
C PRO A 141 12.53 -10.21 -10.81
N ARG A 142 13.86 -10.26 -10.74
CA ARG A 142 14.59 -11.11 -9.80
C ARG A 142 14.27 -10.79 -8.34
N TYR A 143 14.17 -9.50 -8.00
CA TYR A 143 13.71 -9.07 -6.68
C TYR A 143 12.26 -9.48 -6.41
N MET A 144 11.35 -9.25 -7.37
CA MET A 144 9.93 -9.59 -7.19
C MET A 144 9.71 -11.10 -7.04
N GLN A 145 10.39 -11.92 -7.84
CA GLN A 145 10.32 -13.38 -7.75
C GLN A 145 10.81 -13.88 -6.39
N TRP A 146 11.95 -13.40 -5.91
CA TRP A 146 12.42 -13.76 -4.57
C TRP A 146 11.45 -13.32 -3.48
N ARG A 147 10.86 -12.13 -3.61
CA ARG A 147 9.86 -11.64 -2.65
C ARG A 147 8.62 -12.53 -2.62
N GLU A 148 8.24 -13.11 -3.75
CA GLU A 148 7.11 -14.05 -3.87
C GLU A 148 7.43 -15.42 -3.25
N THR A 149 8.70 -15.84 -3.22
CA THR A 149 9.12 -17.11 -2.62
C THR A 149 9.25 -17.04 -1.09
N ILE A 150 9.55 -15.87 -0.53
CA ILE A 150 9.66 -15.67 0.92
C ILE A 150 8.36 -15.19 1.58
N SER A 151 7.27 -15.13 0.81
CA SER A 151 5.96 -14.70 1.31
C SER A 151 4.87 -15.66 0.89
N SER A 152 3.67 -15.47 1.44
CA SER A 152 2.45 -16.19 1.08
C SER A 152 1.95 -15.95 -0.35
N THR A 153 2.62 -15.11 -1.16
CA THR A 153 2.16 -14.77 -2.51
C THR A 153 2.05 -15.99 -3.42
N SER A 154 3.10 -16.81 -3.49
CA SER A 154 3.14 -17.97 -4.38
C SER A 154 2.26 -19.14 -3.92
N THR A 155 1.93 -19.21 -2.63
CA THR A 155 1.19 -20.34 -2.03
C THR A 155 -0.28 -20.02 -1.75
N LEU A 156 -0.60 -18.79 -1.33
CA LEU A 156 -1.94 -18.35 -0.94
C LEU A 156 -2.53 -17.27 -1.86
N GLY A 157 -1.76 -16.73 -2.80
CA GLY A 157 -2.25 -15.71 -3.74
C GLY A 157 -2.45 -14.33 -3.14
N PHE A 158 -1.85 -14.05 -1.98
CA PHE A 158 -1.74 -12.71 -1.40
C PHE A 158 -0.55 -12.62 -0.44
N ARG A 159 -0.21 -11.40 -0.01
CA ARG A 159 0.66 -11.17 1.16
C ARG A 159 0.30 -9.86 1.85
N ILE A 160 0.55 -9.78 3.13
CA ILE A 160 0.40 -8.53 3.90
C ILE A 160 1.58 -7.63 3.58
N GLU A 161 1.33 -6.41 3.09
CA GLU A 161 2.34 -5.36 2.85
C GLU A 161 2.62 -4.51 4.09
N GLY A 162 1.66 -4.39 4.99
CA GLY A 162 1.82 -3.67 6.24
C GLY A 162 0.55 -3.68 7.08
N VAL A 163 0.72 -3.44 8.38
CA VAL A 163 -0.37 -3.30 9.34
C VAL A 163 -0.07 -2.11 10.25
N LYS A 164 -1.08 -1.29 10.50
CA LYS A 164 -1.12 -0.31 11.58
C LYS A 164 -2.29 -0.64 12.47
N VAL A 165 -2.02 -0.99 13.72
CA VAL A 165 -3.03 -1.24 14.75
C VAL A 165 -3.13 -0.02 15.66
N ARG A 166 -4.32 0.21 16.23
CA ARG A 166 -4.55 1.24 17.25
C ARG A 166 -3.66 0.98 18.47
N VAL A 167 -3.21 2.07 19.09
CA VAL A 167 -2.58 2.04 20.41
C VAL A 167 -3.69 2.07 21.46
N THR A 168 -3.82 1.03 22.27
CA THR A 168 -4.58 1.08 23.53
C THR A 168 -3.58 1.08 24.69
N ASP A 169 -3.93 1.68 25.83
CA ASP A 169 -3.05 1.75 27.02
C ASP A 169 -2.59 0.35 27.53
N THR A 170 -3.20 -0.72 27.03
CA THR A 170 -2.98 -2.11 27.42
C THR A 170 -2.24 -2.97 26.39
N ALA A 171 -1.96 -2.46 25.18
CA ALA A 171 -1.32 -3.23 24.12
C ALA A 171 -0.25 -2.41 23.38
N PRO A 172 0.97 -2.97 23.17
CA PRO A 172 2.02 -2.26 22.45
C PRO A 172 1.62 -2.00 20.99
N THR A 173 2.06 -0.86 20.47
CA THR A 173 1.92 -0.53 19.05
C THR A 173 2.62 -1.58 18.20
N TYR A 174 1.88 -2.38 17.42
CA TYR A 174 2.46 -3.16 16.34
C TYR A 174 2.40 -2.34 15.04
N SER A 175 3.51 -1.70 14.72
CA SER A 175 3.80 -1.24 13.38
C SER A 175 4.83 -2.19 12.79
N VAL A 176 4.39 -3.04 11.87
CA VAL A 176 5.34 -3.81 11.08
C VAL A 176 5.88 -2.86 10.03
N GLU A 177 7.04 -2.27 10.33
CA GLU A 177 7.80 -1.52 9.34
C GLU A 177 8.22 -2.44 8.19
N ARG A 178 8.28 -1.85 6.98
CA ARG A 178 8.74 -2.52 5.76
C ARG A 178 10.02 -3.30 6.06
N GLY A 179 10.05 -4.61 5.87
CA GLY A 179 11.30 -5.37 6.01
C GLY A 179 11.21 -6.67 6.81
N LYS A 180 10.23 -6.83 7.69
CA LYS A 180 10.04 -8.11 8.38
C LYS A 180 8.99 -8.87 7.57
N TRP A 181 9.39 -9.90 6.83
CA TRP A 181 8.55 -10.60 5.84
C TRP A 181 8.63 -12.12 6.05
N SER A 182 8.19 -12.61 7.20
CA SER A 182 7.91 -14.04 7.38
C SER A 182 6.47 -14.18 7.85
N ASP A 183 5.78 -15.25 7.44
CA ASP A 183 4.38 -15.55 7.77
C ASP A 183 4.11 -15.79 9.28
N HIS A 184 4.99 -15.32 10.17
CA HIS A 184 4.78 -15.22 11.62
C HIS A 184 3.69 -14.20 12.01
N TRP A 185 2.79 -13.81 11.09
CA TRP A 185 1.74 -12.83 11.34
C TRP A 185 0.52 -13.39 12.08
N ARG A 186 0.25 -14.71 11.97
CA ARG A 186 -0.96 -15.33 12.54
C ARG A 186 -1.13 -15.02 14.03
N PRO A 187 -0.12 -15.18 14.90
CA PRO A 187 -0.26 -14.82 16.31
C PRO A 187 -0.50 -13.31 16.53
N HIS A 188 0.10 -12.45 15.71
CA HIS A 188 0.02 -10.99 15.86
C HIS A 188 -1.31 -10.41 15.40
N ILE A 189 -1.90 -10.95 14.33
CA ILE A 189 -3.24 -10.56 13.85
C ILE A 189 -4.30 -11.03 14.84
N THR A 190 -4.24 -12.28 15.29
CA THR A 190 -5.17 -12.81 16.29
C THR A 190 -5.11 -12.02 17.61
N ALA A 191 -3.92 -11.63 18.06
CA ALA A 191 -3.76 -10.80 19.26
C ALA A 191 -4.29 -9.36 19.09
N SER A 192 -4.31 -8.82 17.87
CA SER A 192 -4.70 -7.43 17.59
C SER A 192 -6.21 -7.23 17.36
N PHE A 193 -6.90 -8.28 16.89
CA PHE A 193 -8.34 -8.22 16.60
C PHE A 193 -9.22 -8.94 17.64
N GLY A 194 -8.60 -9.52 18.67
CA GLY A 194 -9.29 -10.29 19.72
C GLY A 194 -9.79 -11.64 19.20
N GLU A 195 -9.85 -12.64 20.07
CA GLU A 195 -10.63 -13.86 19.81
C GLU A 195 -12.12 -13.50 19.89
N GLY A 196 -12.67 -12.99 18.80
CA GLY A 196 -14.10 -12.76 18.63
C GLY A 196 -14.74 -13.96 17.95
N GLY A 197 -15.09 -14.98 18.75
CA GLY A 197 -16.08 -16.02 18.43
C GLY A 197 -17.32 -15.83 19.28
#